data_AF-A0A967GDP8-F1
#
_entry.id   AF-A0A967GDP8-F1
#
_cell.length_a   1.000
_cell.length_b   1.000
_cell.length_c   1.000
_cell.angle_alpha   90.00
_cell.angle_beta   90.00
_cell.angle_gamma   90.00
#
_symmetry.space_group_name_H-M   'P 1'
#
loop_
_entity.id
_entity.type
_entity.pdbx_description
1 polymer ?
#
loop_
_entity_poly.entity_id
_entity_poly.type
_entity_poly.pdbx_seq_one_letter_code
_entity_poly.pdbx_strand_id
1 'polypeptide(L)'
;RGTCRSEVIDPETALERVWQAIDRRKGGLFVSNYEVPDRYARWDIGFVDPPVELLVKGRRFLINALSGEGERLLPLLAAPLRGHPHLADWREGPRRAEGRIAEPAGFF
;
A
#
# COMPACT_ATOMS: atom_id res chain seq x y z
N ARG A 1 2.36 16.36 14.91
CA ARG A 1 1.54 17.27 14.09
C ARG A 1 2.03 17.15 12.66
N GLY A 2 1.26 16.55 11.76
CA GLY A 2 1.64 16.49 10.35
C GLY A 2 1.38 17.86 9.71
N THR A 3 2.38 18.45 9.06
CA THR A 3 2.17 19.62 8.22
C THR A 3 1.62 19.16 6.89
N CYS A 4 0.36 19.44 6.61
CA CYS A 4 -0.19 19.30 5.27
C CYS A 4 0.24 20.52 4.45
N ARG A 5 0.92 20.31 3.32
CA ARG A 5 1.29 21.39 2.40
C ARG A 5 0.50 21.21 1.10
N SER A 6 -0.24 22.24 0.72
CA SER A 6 -0.87 22.35 -0.59
C SER A 6 -0.09 23.35 -1.44
N GLU A 7 0.21 22.99 -2.67
CA GLU A 7 0.84 23.88 -3.65
C GLU A 7 0.18 23.72 -5.01
N VAL A 8 0.18 24.78 -5.82
CA VAL A 8 -0.26 24.72 -7.20
C VAL A 8 0.89 24.16 -8.03
N ILE A 9 0.63 23.11 -8.79
CA ILE A 9 1.59 22.44 -9.66
C ILE A 9 1.14 22.56 -11.11
N ASP A 10 2.11 22.63 -12.02
CA ASP A 10 1.86 22.55 -13.45
C ASP A 10 1.40 21.13 -13.81
N PRO A 11 0.18 20.94 -14.37
CA PRO A 11 -0.35 19.63 -14.70
C PRO A 11 0.52 18.83 -15.70
N GLU A 12 1.26 19.49 -16.59
CA GLU A 12 2.09 18.80 -17.58
C GLU A 12 3.32 18.12 -16.95
N THR A 13 3.88 18.74 -15.90
CA THR A 13 5.13 18.29 -15.25
C THR A 13 4.91 17.69 -13.86
N ALA A 14 3.69 17.78 -13.33
CA ALA A 14 3.30 17.34 -11.97
C ALA A 14 3.76 15.91 -11.62
N LEU A 15 3.77 15.01 -12.61
CA LEU A 15 4.07 13.60 -12.41
C LEU A 15 5.54 13.23 -12.64
N GLU A 16 6.36 14.12 -13.24
CA GLU A 16 7.74 13.80 -13.62
C GLU A 16 8.57 13.31 -12.44
N ARG A 17 8.41 13.95 -11.27
CA ARG A 17 9.13 13.57 -10.05
C ARG A 17 8.81 12.14 -9.60
N VAL A 18 7.54 11.75 -9.68
CA VAL A 18 7.11 10.40 -9.32
C VAL A 18 7.57 9.43 -10.39
N TRP A 19 7.35 9.75 -11.67
CA TRP A 19 7.74 8.94 -12.83
C TRP A 19 9.23 8.56 -12.79
N GLN A 20 10.12 9.54 -12.61
CA GLN A 20 11.57 9.29 -12.53
C GLN A 20 11.98 8.47 -11.31
N ALA A 21 11.24 8.58 -10.21
CA ALA A 21 11.60 7.95 -8.95
C ALA A 21 11.17 6.47 -8.88
N ILE A 22 10.01 6.12 -9.44
CA ILE A 22 9.48 4.75 -9.41
C ILE A 22 10.32 3.75 -10.22
N ASP A 23 11.18 4.23 -11.13
CA ASP A 23 12.17 3.40 -11.83
C ASP A 23 13.18 2.74 -10.88
N ARG A 24 13.41 3.33 -9.70
CA ARG A 24 14.47 2.90 -8.77
C ARG A 24 14.01 2.74 -7.33
N ARG A 25 12.86 3.31 -6.96
CA ARG A 25 12.31 3.28 -5.60
C ARG A 25 10.93 2.66 -5.61
N LYS A 26 10.55 2.04 -4.49
CA LYS A 26 9.19 1.50 -4.34
C LYS A 26 8.19 2.65 -4.43
N GLY A 27 7.11 2.44 -5.16
CA GLY A 27 6.10 3.46 -5.41
C GLY A 27 5.11 3.00 -6.46
N GLY A 28 4.23 3.90 -6.86
CA GLY A 28 3.26 3.65 -7.90
C GLY A 28 2.78 4.95 -8.51
N LEU A 29 2.43 4.87 -9.79
CA LEU A 29 1.75 5.92 -10.52
C LEU A 29 0.51 5.32 -11.18
N PHE A 30 -0.63 5.95 -10.93
CA PHE A 30 -1.95 5.52 -11.39
C PHE A 30 -2.57 6.69 -12.14
N VAL A 31 -2.95 6.46 -13.40
CA VAL A 31 -3.46 7.47 -14.32
C VAL A 31 -4.78 6.96 -14.89
N SER A 32 -5.82 7.77 -14.79
CA SER A 32 -7.12 7.51 -15.43
C SER A 32 -7.41 8.61 -16.43
N ASN A 33 -7.23 8.31 -17.72
CA ASN A 33 -7.37 9.25 -18.84
C ASN A 33 -8.74 9.21 -19.53
N TYR A 34 -9.70 8.42 -19.03
CA TYR A 34 -11.01 8.25 -19.65
C TYR A 34 -12.04 9.15 -18.97
N GLU A 35 -12.57 10.11 -19.73
CA GLU A 35 -13.71 10.93 -19.31
C GLU A 35 -15.00 10.32 -19.88
N VAL A 36 -15.89 9.91 -18.99
CA VAL A 36 -17.31 9.73 -19.33
C VAL A 36 -18.04 10.89 -18.65
N PRO A 37 -18.74 11.76 -19.40
CA PRO A 37 -19.49 12.85 -18.80
C PRO A 37 -20.45 12.29 -17.73
N ASP A 38 -20.47 12.96 -16.58
CA ASP A 38 -21.23 12.60 -15.35
C ASP A 38 -20.86 11.26 -14.67
N ARG A 39 -19.74 10.60 -15.02
CA ARG A 39 -19.41 9.28 -14.41
C ARG A 39 -17.98 9.09 -13.93
N TYR A 40 -16.98 9.65 -14.61
CA TYR A 40 -15.57 9.53 -14.19
C TYR A 40 -14.85 10.85 -14.36
N ALA A 41 -14.23 11.32 -13.27
CA ALA A 41 -13.29 12.43 -13.30
C ALA A 41 -11.90 11.92 -13.70
N ARG A 42 -11.17 12.71 -14.49
CA ARG A 42 -9.73 12.50 -14.71
C ARG A 42 -8.99 12.67 -13.38
N TRP A 43 -8.12 11.72 -13.06
CA TRP A 43 -7.27 11.83 -11.88
C TRP A 43 -5.94 11.12 -12.12
N ASP A 44 -4.91 11.66 -11.48
CA ASP A 44 -3.56 11.14 -11.46
C ASP A 44 -3.12 11.03 -10.00
N ILE A 45 -2.70 9.83 -9.57
CA ILE A 45 -2.22 9.57 -8.20
C ILE A 45 -0.85 8.94 -8.28
N GLY A 46 0.12 9.55 -7.60
CA GLY A 46 1.49 9.07 -7.53
C GLY A 46 2.03 9.07 -6.11
N PHE A 47 2.81 8.06 -5.76
CA PHE A 47 3.57 8.04 -4.52
C PHE A 47 4.90 7.31 -4.68
N VAL A 48 5.85 7.68 -3.83
CA VAL A 48 7.18 7.09 -3.75
C VAL A 48 7.53 6.86 -2.29
N ASP A 49 8.35 5.86 -2.01
CA ASP A 49 8.84 5.50 -0.68
C ASP A 49 7.67 5.22 0.30
N PRO A 50 6.75 4.29 -0.03
CA PRO A 50 5.63 3.96 0.84
C PRO A 50 6.15 3.43 2.18
N PRO A 51 5.48 3.76 3.31
CA PRO A 51 5.93 3.33 4.63
C PRO A 51 5.74 1.82 4.86
N VAL A 52 4.80 1.18 4.17
CA VAL A 52 4.47 -0.23 4.32
C VAL A 52 4.26 -0.89 2.96
N GLU A 53 4.60 -2.17 2.85
CA GLU A 53 4.32 -3.02 1.70
C GLU A 53 3.57 -4.29 2.12
N LEU A 54 2.59 -4.69 1.30
CA LEU A 54 1.91 -5.98 1.39
C LEU A 54 2.33 -6.86 0.21
N LEU A 55 2.99 -8.00 0.50
CA LEU A 55 3.32 -9.01 -0.50
C LEU A 55 2.45 -10.24 -0.28
N VAL A 56 1.91 -10.82 -1.36
CA VAL A 56 1.08 -12.02 -1.30
C VAL A 56 1.55 -13.02 -2.35
N LYS A 57 1.72 -14.28 -1.94
CA LYS A 57 2.01 -15.41 -2.84
C LYS A 57 1.22 -16.63 -2.39
N GLY A 58 0.21 -17.00 -3.18
CA GLY A 58 -0.77 -18.01 -2.77
C GLY A 58 -1.43 -17.59 -1.46
N ARG A 59 -1.43 -18.48 -0.47
CA ARG A 59 -2.00 -18.20 0.87
C ARG A 59 -1.05 -17.50 1.84
N ARG A 60 0.21 -17.26 1.47
CA ARG A 60 1.19 -16.59 2.33
C ARG A 60 1.22 -15.11 2.03
N PHE A 61 1.24 -14.29 3.06
CA PHE A 61 1.38 -12.85 2.93
C PHE A 61 2.37 -12.28 3.94
N LEU A 62 2.96 -11.13 3.59
CA LEU A 62 3.93 -10.38 4.38
C LEU A 62 3.50 -8.92 4.42
N ILE A 63 3.53 -8.31 5.60
CA ILE A 63 3.40 -6.87 5.79
C ILE A 63 4.78 -6.36 6.23
N ASN A 64 5.47 -5.65 5.34
CA ASN A 64 6.80 -5.09 5.59
C ASN A 64 6.69 -3.62 6.00
N ALA A 65 7.31 -3.23 7.11
CA ALA A 65 7.63 -1.83 7.37
C ALA A 65 8.87 -1.44 6.56
N LEU A 66 8.73 -0.45 5.67
CA LEU A 66 9.79 0.02 4.79
C LEU A 66 10.51 1.27 5.32
N SER A 67 9.92 1.95 6.31
CA SER A 67 10.47 3.13 6.96
C SER A 67 10.19 3.11 8.47
N GLY A 68 10.73 4.08 9.22
CA GLY A 68 10.43 4.24 10.65
C GLY A 68 8.96 4.58 10.92
N GLU A 69 8.31 5.28 9.99
CA GLU A 69 6.85 5.49 9.98
C GLU A 69 6.11 4.17 9.75
N GLY A 70 6.63 3.33 8.86
CA GLY A 70 6.15 1.96 8.64
C GLY A 70 6.14 1.12 9.90
N GLU A 71 7.22 1.19 10.69
CA GLU A 71 7.32 0.47 11.97
C GLU A 71 6.25 0.95 12.97
N ARG A 72 5.84 2.22 12.91
CA ARG A 72 4.75 2.76 13.74
C ARG A 72 3.37 2.33 13.24
N LEU A 73 3.21 2.16 11.93
CA LEU A 73 1.95 1.72 11.30
C LEU A 73 1.74 0.20 11.41
N LEU A 74 2.81 -0.59 11.38
CA LEU A 74 2.73 -2.05 11.37
C LEU A 74 1.90 -2.63 12.53
N PRO A 75 2.05 -2.18 13.80
CA PRO A 75 1.21 -2.66 14.90
C PRO A 75 -0.29 -2.39 14.71
N LEU A 76 -0.66 -1.29 14.04
CA LEU A 76 -2.05 -0.95 13.77
C LEU A 76 -2.66 -1.89 12.72
N LEU A 77 -1.87 -2.24 11.70
CA LEU A 77 -2.27 -3.20 10.66
C LEU A 77 -2.29 -4.65 11.18
N ALA A 78 -1.38 -4.98 12.10
CA ALA A 78 -1.28 -6.30 12.71
C ALA A 78 -2.38 -6.57 13.74
N ALA A 79 -2.84 -5.54 14.46
CA ALA A 79 -3.84 -5.67 15.52
C ALA A 79 -5.09 -6.49 15.13
N PRO A 80 -5.80 -6.22 14.00
CA PRO A 80 -6.98 -7.01 13.61
C PRO A 80 -6.67 -8.44 13.16
N LEU A 81 -5.40 -8.79 12.92
CA LEU A 81 -4.99 -10.12 12.44
C LEU A 81 -4.69 -11.08 13.59
N ARG A 82 -4.45 -10.58 14.81
CA ARG A 82 -4.12 -11.41 15.98
C ARG A 82 -5.26 -12.36 16.32
N GLY A 83 -4.99 -13.67 16.26
CA GLY A 83 -5.98 -14.71 16.58
C GLY A 83 -7.15 -14.77 15.60
N HIS A 84 -7.02 -14.16 14.41
CA HIS A 84 -8.11 -14.13 13.45
C HIS A 84 -8.41 -15.54 12.90
N PRO A 85 -9.68 -15.99 12.85
CA PRO A 85 -10.04 -17.38 12.52
C PRO A 85 -9.62 -17.82 11.11
N HIS A 86 -9.44 -16.86 10.20
CA HIS A 86 -8.97 -17.13 8.83
C HIS A 86 -7.45 -17.19 8.69
N LEU A 87 -6.67 -17.20 9.78
CA LEU A 87 -5.23 -17.41 9.73
C LEU A 87 -4.87 -18.82 10.20
N ALA A 88 -4.13 -19.54 9.36
CA ALA A 88 -3.51 -20.81 9.72
C ALA A 88 -2.23 -20.61 10.53
N ASP A 89 -1.46 -19.56 10.24
CA ASP A 89 -0.30 -19.14 11.04
C ASP A 89 -0.12 -17.63 11.01
N TRP A 90 0.53 -17.11 12.05
CA TRP A 90 0.77 -15.69 12.24
C TRP A 90 2.05 -15.45 13.05
N ARG A 91 2.88 -14.50 12.61
CA ARG A 91 4.10 -14.05 13.30
C ARG A 91 4.25 -12.55 13.17
N GLU A 92 4.64 -11.90 14.25
CA GLU A 92 4.92 -10.47 14.29
C GLU A 92 6.35 -10.22 14.73
N GLY A 93 6.99 -9.26 14.06
CA GLY A 93 8.27 -8.69 14.44
C GLY A 93 8.24 -7.17 14.27
N PRO A 94 9.30 -6.47 14.69
CA PRO A 94 9.33 -4.99 14.71
C PRO A 94 9.22 -4.36 13.32
N ARG A 95 9.70 -5.05 12.27
CA ARG A 95 9.71 -4.56 10.88
C ARG A 95 8.90 -5.38 9.90
N ARG A 96 8.31 -6.49 10.35
CA ARG A 96 7.58 -7.40 9.48
C ARG A 96 6.54 -8.17 10.28
N ALA A 97 5.36 -8.32 9.70
CA ALA A 97 4.40 -9.32 10.13
C ALA A 97 4.14 -10.31 8.97
N GLU A 98 3.95 -11.58 9.31
CA GLU A 98 3.88 -12.68 8.36
C GLU A 98 2.68 -13.55 8.71
N GLY A 99 1.87 -13.90 7.72
CA GLY A 99 0.72 -14.76 7.93
C GLY A 99 0.46 -15.72 6.80
N ARG A 100 -0.30 -16.76 7.13
CA ARG A 100 -0.86 -17.69 6.16
C ARG A 100 -2.35 -17.76 6.34
N ILE A 101 -3.10 -17.50 5.27
CA ILE A 101 -4.56 -17.60 5.23
C ILE A 101 -4.95 -19.07 5.38
N ALA A 102 -5.95 -19.42 6.18
CA ALA A 102 -6.45 -20.78 6.31
C ALA A 102 -6.95 -21.35 4.97
N GLU A 103 -7.00 -22.68 4.86
CA GLU A 103 -7.70 -23.29 3.71
C GLU A 103 -9.18 -22.90 3.77
N PRO A 104 -9.82 -22.61 2.63
CA PRO A 104 -11.26 -22.36 2.61
C PRO A 104 -11.98 -23.63 3.09
N ALA A 105 -13.04 -23.44 3.90
CA ALA A 105 -13.81 -24.54 4.48
C ALA A 105 -14.55 -25.40 3.43
N GLY A 106 -14.59 -24.95 2.17
CA GLY A 106 -15.14 -25.67 1.04
C GLY A 106 -14.84 -24.95 -0.28
N PHE A 107 -15.10 -25.62 -1.40
CA PHE A 107 -15.17 -24.99 -2.72
C PHE A 107 -16.55 -24.35 -2.88
N PHE A 108 -16.60 -23.09 -3.30
CA PHE A 108 -17.80 -22.48 -3.85
C PHE A 108 -17.94 -22.86 -5.33
#